data_AF-A0A9D5RSW8-F1
#
_entry.id   AF-A0A9D5RSW8-F1
#
_cell.length_a   1.000
_cell.length_b   1.000
_cell.length_c   1.000
_cell.angle_alpha   90.00
_cell.angle_beta   90.00
_cell.angle_gamma   90.00
#
_symmetry.space_group_name_H-M   'P 1'
#
loop_
_entity.id
_entity.type
_entity.pdbx_description
1 polymer ?
#
loop_
_entity_poly.entity_id
_entity_poly.type
_entity_poly.pdbx_seq_one_letter_code
_entity_poly.pdbx_strand_id
1 'polypeptide(L)'
;MFDKIIKSKSKIEWLGFMGFLGFMGFLKTYQGESQYIFFGFFGFFSYFFTGYIAREIPDERMINNCKRAKYAMMKWYSSLMLILFIFVILNKNIFFVQYVPMKVIELIVALVFALSLILNSILVYYYDKVD
;
A
#
# COMPACT_ATOMS: atom_id res chain seq x y z
N MET A 1 -8.86 -29.59 15.94
CA MET A 1 -8.02 -28.42 16.27
C MET A 1 -7.40 -27.80 15.01
N PHE A 2 -6.92 -28.62 14.06
CA PHE A 2 -6.40 -28.18 12.75
C PHE A 2 -7.42 -27.42 11.87
N ASP A 3 -8.70 -27.83 11.86
CA ASP A 3 -9.74 -27.13 11.07
C ASP A 3 -10.00 -25.69 11.53
N LYS A 4 -9.78 -25.37 12.81
CA LYS A 4 -9.94 -23.99 13.32
C LYS A 4 -8.82 -23.07 12.80
N ILE A 5 -7.63 -23.60 12.58
CA ILE A 5 -6.46 -22.83 12.10
C ILE A 5 -6.61 -22.55 10.59
N ILE A 6 -7.07 -23.55 9.82
CA ILE A 6 -7.35 -23.40 8.39
C ILE A 6 -8.53 -22.44 8.16
N LYS A 7 -9.61 -22.57 8.96
CA LYS A 7 -10.78 -21.68 8.91
C LYS A 7 -10.48 -20.25 9.38
N SER A 8 -9.43 -20.05 10.19
CA SER A 8 -8.92 -18.74 10.60
C SER A 8 -8.13 -18.06 9.48
N LYS A 9 -7.25 -18.80 8.78
CA LYS A 9 -6.49 -18.30 7.62
C LYS A 9 -7.41 -17.78 6.49
N SER A 10 -8.55 -18.43 6.28
CA SER A 10 -9.55 -18.07 5.27
C SER A 10 -10.28 -16.74 5.49
N LYS A 11 -10.22 -16.12 6.69
CA LYS A 11 -11.00 -14.91 6.98
C LYS A 11 -10.26 -13.60 6.75
N ILE A 12 -8.94 -13.62 6.62
CA ILE A 12 -8.13 -12.39 6.46
C ILE A 12 -8.44 -11.69 5.13
N GLU A 13 -8.74 -12.44 4.08
CA GLU A 13 -9.12 -11.88 2.77
C GLU A 13 -10.37 -10.99 2.83
N TRP A 14 -11.28 -11.26 3.77
CA TRP A 14 -12.49 -10.45 3.94
C TRP A 14 -12.16 -9.03 4.42
N LEU A 15 -11.02 -8.81 5.07
CA LEU A 15 -10.53 -7.46 5.38
C LEU A 15 -10.24 -6.67 4.09
N GLY A 16 -9.98 -7.35 2.97
CA GLY A 16 -9.82 -6.72 1.66
C GLY A 16 -11.03 -5.87 1.24
N PHE A 17 -12.24 -6.26 1.64
CA PHE A 17 -13.45 -5.48 1.35
C PHE A 17 -13.47 -4.12 2.06
N MET A 18 -12.73 -3.92 3.16
CA MET A 18 -12.57 -2.59 3.75
C MET A 18 -11.88 -1.62 2.78
N GLY A 19 -11.17 -2.11 1.76
CA GLY A 19 -10.58 -1.28 0.72
C GLY A 19 -11.59 -0.46 -0.09
N PHE A 20 -12.84 -0.91 -0.19
CA PHE A 20 -13.90 -0.14 -0.83
C PHE A 20 -14.25 1.15 -0.08
N LEU A 21 -13.97 1.24 1.23
CA LEU A 21 -14.09 2.50 1.96
C LEU A 21 -13.17 3.59 1.40
N GLY A 22 -12.10 3.22 0.68
CA GLY A 22 -11.22 4.17 0.01
C GLY A 22 -11.92 5.04 -1.03
N PHE A 23 -13.00 4.56 -1.64
CA PHE A 23 -13.79 5.37 -2.57
C PHE A 23 -14.52 6.53 -1.87
N MET A 24 -14.73 6.47 -0.55
CA MET A 24 -15.27 7.61 0.21
C MET A 24 -14.33 8.82 0.20
N GLY A 25 -13.04 8.64 -0.11
CA GLY A 25 -12.09 9.75 -0.25
C GLY A 25 -12.42 10.70 -1.41
N PHE A 26 -13.20 10.25 -2.39
CA PHE A 26 -13.72 11.10 -3.48
C PHE A 26 -14.98 11.87 -3.09
N LEU A 27 -15.66 11.48 -2.01
CA LEU A 27 -16.88 12.15 -1.56
C LEU A 27 -16.51 13.48 -0.89
N LYS A 28 -17.29 14.51 -1.21
CA LYS A 28 -17.22 15.79 -0.53
C LYS A 28 -18.03 15.71 0.76
N THR A 29 -17.46 16.20 1.85
CA THR A 29 -18.18 16.40 3.12
C THR A 29 -19.26 17.48 2.93
N TYR A 30 -20.21 17.59 3.86
CA TYR A 30 -21.16 18.71 3.93
C TYR A 30 -20.49 20.10 3.90
N GLN A 31 -19.22 20.20 4.34
CA GLN A 31 -18.40 21.41 4.28
C GLN A 31 -17.67 21.60 2.92
N GLY A 32 -17.91 20.72 1.94
CA GLY A 32 -17.28 20.73 0.62
C GLY A 32 -15.89 20.10 0.54
N GLU A 33 -15.35 19.63 1.67
CA GLU A 33 -13.98 19.11 1.76
C GLU A 33 -13.89 17.60 1.52
N SER A 34 -12.91 17.18 0.72
CA SER A 34 -12.59 15.76 0.47
C SER A 34 -11.98 15.11 1.71
N GLN A 35 -12.36 13.87 2.01
CA GLN A 35 -11.89 13.13 3.19
C GLN A 35 -10.71 12.22 2.83
N TYR A 36 -9.53 12.81 2.60
CA TYR A 36 -8.38 12.07 2.05
C TYR A 36 -7.86 10.93 2.92
N ILE A 37 -8.15 10.93 4.22
CA ILE A 37 -7.84 9.80 5.11
C ILE A 37 -8.43 8.47 4.61
N PHE A 38 -9.58 8.52 3.93
CA PHE A 38 -10.20 7.31 3.39
C PHE A 38 -9.33 6.66 2.32
N PHE A 39 -8.52 7.39 1.56
CA PHE A 39 -7.64 6.77 0.57
C PHE A 39 -6.63 5.79 1.19
N GLY A 40 -6.29 5.94 2.47
CA GLY A 40 -5.49 4.94 3.19
C GLY A 40 -6.16 3.57 3.24
N PHE A 41 -7.50 3.51 3.20
CA PHE A 41 -8.25 2.25 3.17
C PHE A 41 -7.97 1.44 1.92
N PHE A 42 -7.60 2.05 0.77
CA PHE A 42 -7.21 1.25 -0.39
C PHE A 42 -6.08 0.25 -0.07
N GLY A 43 -5.22 0.56 0.91
CA GLY A 43 -4.21 -0.37 1.41
C GLY A 43 -4.78 -1.71 1.87
N PHE A 44 -6.04 -1.78 2.29
CA PHE A 44 -6.69 -3.03 2.67
C PHE A 44 -6.85 -4.00 1.48
N PHE A 45 -6.85 -3.54 0.23
CA PHE A 45 -6.84 -4.45 -0.92
C PHE A 45 -5.62 -5.39 -0.94
N SER A 46 -4.54 -5.03 -0.25
CA SER A 46 -3.40 -5.93 -0.02
C SER A 46 -3.78 -7.25 0.66
N TYR A 47 -4.83 -7.26 1.50
CA TYR A 47 -5.30 -8.45 2.22
C TYR A 47 -5.88 -9.52 1.30
N PHE A 48 -6.36 -9.18 0.09
CA PHE A 48 -6.78 -10.19 -0.88
C PHE A 48 -5.59 -11.05 -1.32
N PHE A 49 -4.44 -10.44 -1.58
CA PHE A 49 -3.21 -11.14 -1.96
C PHE A 49 -2.56 -11.84 -0.78
N THR A 50 -2.41 -11.13 0.35
CA THR A 50 -1.82 -11.71 1.57
C THR A 50 -2.63 -12.87 2.09
N GLY A 51 -3.96 -12.79 2.05
CA GLY A 51 -4.83 -13.87 2.47
C GLY A 51 -4.75 -15.09 1.54
N TYR A 52 -4.64 -14.87 0.22
CA TYR A 52 -4.40 -15.95 -0.75
C TYR A 52 -3.09 -16.68 -0.45
N ILE A 53 -1.97 -15.95 -0.32
CA ILE A 53 -0.65 -16.51 0.00
C ILE A 53 -0.69 -17.24 1.37
N ALA A 54 -1.40 -16.67 2.35
CA ALA A 54 -1.50 -17.25 3.67
C ALA A 54 -2.22 -18.60 3.70
N ARG A 55 -2.95 -19.01 2.65
CA ARG A 55 -3.56 -20.36 2.59
C ARG A 55 -2.51 -21.45 2.48
N GLU A 56 -1.35 -21.13 1.91
CA GLU A 56 -0.27 -22.07 1.69
C GLU A 56 0.54 -22.31 2.98
N ILE A 57 1.23 -23.45 3.04
CA ILE A 57 2.13 -23.78 4.14
C ILE A 57 3.46 -23.07 3.86
N PRO A 58 3.98 -22.25 4.80
CA PRO A 58 5.23 -21.54 4.59
C PRO A 58 6.38 -22.52 4.32
N ASP A 59 7.00 -22.41 3.15
CA ASP A 59 8.21 -23.12 2.76
C ASP A 59 9.41 -22.15 2.61
N GLU A 60 10.59 -22.70 2.32
CA GLU A 60 11.80 -21.88 2.13
C GLU A 60 11.68 -20.92 0.93
N ARG A 61 10.89 -21.30 -0.10
CA ARG A 61 10.67 -20.49 -1.30
C ARG A 61 9.87 -19.24 -0.95
N MET A 62 8.78 -19.37 -0.21
CA MET A 62 7.95 -18.25 0.21
C MET A 62 8.74 -17.23 1.05
N ILE A 63 9.66 -17.71 1.92
CA ILE A 63 10.55 -16.84 2.69
C ILE A 63 11.48 -16.05 1.75
N ASN A 64 12.04 -16.70 0.73
CA ASN A 64 12.90 -16.04 -0.25
C ASN A 64 12.12 -15.02 -1.10
N ASN A 65 10.90 -15.35 -1.51
CA ASN A 65 10.00 -14.46 -2.27
C ASN A 65 9.65 -13.20 -1.45
N CYS A 66 9.40 -13.36 -0.15
CA CYS A 66 9.21 -12.24 0.76
C CYS A 66 10.45 -11.35 0.89
N LYS A 67 11.65 -11.92 0.91
CA LYS A 67 12.91 -11.15 0.92
C LYS A 67 13.10 -10.39 -0.39
N ARG A 68 12.84 -11.03 -1.54
CA ARG A 68 12.87 -10.39 -2.87
C ARG A 68 11.89 -9.22 -2.95
N ALA A 69 10.65 -9.40 -2.48
CA ALA A 69 9.65 -8.34 -2.39
C ALA A 69 10.11 -7.17 -1.52
N LYS A 70 10.65 -7.44 -0.33
CA LYS A 70 11.21 -6.38 0.53
C LYS A 70 12.34 -5.61 -0.14
N TYR A 71 13.23 -6.29 -0.85
CA TYR A 71 14.31 -5.63 -1.57
C TYR A 71 13.80 -4.76 -2.74
N ALA A 72 12.81 -5.25 -3.49
CA ALA A 72 12.14 -4.46 -4.52
C ALA A 72 11.41 -3.23 -3.93
N MET A 73 10.74 -3.39 -2.78
CA MET A 73 10.14 -2.29 -2.04
C MET A 73 11.18 -1.27 -1.57
N MET A 74 12.35 -1.71 -1.07
CA MET A 74 13.44 -0.79 -0.73
C MET A 74 13.92 0.02 -1.92
N LYS A 75 14.07 -0.60 -3.10
CA LYS A 75 14.38 0.14 -4.33
C LYS A 75 13.30 1.17 -4.66
N TRP A 76 12.03 0.79 -4.55
CA TRP A 76 10.90 1.69 -4.78
C TRP A 76 10.92 2.90 -3.83
N TYR A 77 11.14 2.67 -2.54
CA TYR A 77 11.29 3.75 -1.55
C TYR A 77 12.49 4.65 -1.85
N SER A 78 13.64 4.08 -2.19
CA SER A 78 14.83 4.85 -2.57
C SER A 78 14.58 5.71 -3.81
N SER A 79 13.85 5.21 -4.81
CA SER A 79 13.44 6.00 -5.97
C SER A 79 12.50 7.14 -5.61
N LEU A 80 11.51 6.91 -4.74
CA LEU A 80 10.64 7.98 -4.23
C LEU A 80 11.43 9.05 -3.47
N MET A 81 12.35 8.65 -2.61
CA MET A 81 13.21 9.59 -1.87
C MET A 81 14.10 10.40 -2.82
N LEU A 82 14.64 9.78 -3.87
CA LEU A 82 15.42 10.48 -4.88
C LEU A 82 14.58 11.53 -5.63
N ILE A 83 13.35 11.18 -6.01
CA ILE A 83 12.43 12.12 -6.68
C ILE A 83 12.09 13.30 -5.76
N LEU A 84 11.79 13.04 -4.48
CA LEU A 84 11.53 14.09 -3.49
C LEU A 84 12.76 14.98 -3.29
N PHE A 85 13.95 14.39 -3.23
CA PHE A 85 15.20 15.14 -3.08
C PHE A 85 15.45 16.07 -4.28
N ILE A 86 15.26 15.56 -5.51
CA ILE A 86 15.34 16.36 -6.74
C ILE A 86 14.30 17.48 -6.70
N PHE A 87 13.06 17.17 -6.32
CA PHE A 87 11.99 18.18 -6.21
C PHE A 87 12.38 19.31 -5.26
N VAL A 88 12.93 18.99 -4.07
CA VAL A 88 13.38 19.99 -3.09
C VAL A 88 14.50 20.87 -3.63
N ILE A 89 15.50 20.29 -4.31
CA ILE A 89 16.60 21.05 -4.93
C ILE A 89 16.08 22.01 -6.00
N LEU A 90 15.20 21.50 -6.88
CA LEU A 90 14.65 22.28 -7.98
C LEU A 90 13.63 23.32 -7.52
N ASN A 91 13.04 23.17 -6.32
CA ASN A 91 12.05 24.11 -5.82
C ASN A 91 12.59 25.55 -5.72
N LYS A 92 13.86 25.72 -5.33
CA LYS A 92 14.49 27.04 -5.21
C LYS A 92 14.62 27.78 -6.55
N ASN A 93 14.76 27.04 -7.65
CA ASN A 93 15.15 27.60 -8.95
C ASN A 93 14.05 27.49 -10.02
N ILE A 94 13.12 26.53 -9.89
CA ILE A 94 12.13 26.21 -10.93
C ILE A 94 10.70 26.35 -10.40
N PHE A 95 10.36 25.70 -9.27
CA PHE A 95 8.97 25.57 -8.85
C PHE A 95 8.47 26.68 -7.92
N PHE A 96 9.36 27.28 -7.12
CA PHE A 96 9.08 28.38 -6.20
C PHE A 96 7.87 28.13 -5.26
N VAL A 97 7.63 26.87 -4.88
CA VAL A 97 6.55 26.48 -3.97
C VAL A 97 6.91 26.90 -2.55
N GLN A 98 6.14 27.82 -1.99
CA GLN A 98 6.31 28.32 -0.61
C GLN A 98 5.34 27.67 0.38
N TYR A 99 4.17 27.25 -0.09
CA TYR A 99 3.11 26.70 0.75
C TYR A 99 2.52 25.45 0.10
N VAL A 100 2.36 24.40 0.91
CA VAL A 100 1.63 23.18 0.54
C VAL A 100 0.44 23.06 1.50
N PRO A 101 -0.80 23.05 1.00
CA PRO A 101 -1.96 22.87 1.85
C PRO A 101 -1.90 21.52 2.58
N MET A 102 -2.25 21.48 3.87
CA MET A 102 -2.21 20.27 4.69
C MET A 102 -2.98 19.10 4.04
N LYS A 103 -4.10 19.39 3.38
CA LYS A 103 -4.91 18.39 2.68
C LYS A 103 -4.14 17.70 1.54
N VAL A 104 -3.22 18.40 0.86
CA VAL A 104 -2.37 17.78 -0.17
C VAL A 104 -1.39 16.80 0.48
N ILE A 105 -0.85 17.15 1.65
CA ILE A 105 0.03 16.26 2.42
C ILE A 105 -0.74 15.01 2.86
N GLU A 106 -1.93 15.18 3.43
CA GLU A 106 -2.81 14.07 3.83
C GLU A 106 -3.09 13.13 2.65
N LEU A 107 -3.42 13.67 1.48
CA LEU A 107 -3.64 12.90 0.26
C LEU A 107 -2.42 12.09 -0.14
N ILE A 108 -1.25 12.73 -0.21
CA ILE A 108 0.00 12.06 -0.61
C ILE A 108 0.36 10.96 0.38
N VAL A 109 0.29 11.24 1.69
CA VAL A 109 0.62 10.27 2.74
C VAL A 109 -0.34 9.07 2.68
N ALA A 110 -1.65 9.31 2.56
CA ALA A 110 -2.65 8.25 2.47
C ALA A 110 -2.43 7.36 1.22
N LEU A 111 -2.12 7.96 0.08
CA LEU A 111 -1.84 7.23 -1.16
C LEU A 111 -0.55 6.43 -1.09
N VAL A 112 0.56 7.03 -0.62
CA VAL A 112 1.84 6.33 -0.47
C VAL A 112 1.71 5.17 0.52
N PHE A 113 1.00 5.37 1.64
CA PHE A 113 0.68 4.31 2.59
C PHE A 113 -0.11 3.17 1.93
N ALA A 114 -1.23 3.47 1.27
CA ALA A 114 -2.05 2.45 0.62
C ALA A 114 -1.27 1.69 -0.47
N LEU A 115 -0.56 2.42 -1.34
CA LEU A 115 0.24 1.83 -2.41
C LEU A 115 1.36 0.94 -1.86
N SER A 116 2.00 1.34 -0.76
CA SER A 116 3.07 0.54 -0.16
C SER A 116 2.62 -0.84 0.30
N LEU A 117 1.42 -0.93 0.88
CA LEU A 117 0.82 -2.19 1.33
C LEU A 117 0.43 -3.05 0.14
N ILE A 118 -0.26 -2.46 -0.85
CA ILE A 118 -0.71 -3.16 -2.05
C ILE A 118 0.49 -3.69 -2.83
N LEU A 119 1.48 -2.85 -3.11
CA LEU A 119 2.64 -3.19 -3.92
C LEU A 119 3.46 -4.30 -3.27
N ASN A 120 3.69 -4.24 -1.96
CA ASN A 120 4.39 -5.30 -1.24
C ASN A 120 3.67 -6.65 -1.39
N SER A 121 2.35 -6.69 -1.17
CA SER A 121 1.59 -7.94 -1.27
C SER A 121 1.50 -8.47 -2.70
N ILE A 122 1.39 -7.59 -3.69
CA ILE A 122 1.44 -7.96 -5.12
C ILE A 122 2.81 -8.51 -5.50
N LEU A 123 3.91 -7.90 -5.03
CA LEU A 123 5.26 -8.37 -5.34
C LEU A 123 5.51 -9.78 -4.79
N VAL A 124 5.07 -10.05 -3.56
CA VAL A 124 5.16 -11.41 -2.99
C VAL A 124 4.38 -12.39 -3.85
N TYR A 125 3.14 -12.05 -4.23
CA TYR A 125 2.30 -12.89 -5.09
C TYR A 125 2.91 -13.11 -6.48
N TYR A 126 3.54 -12.09 -7.05
CA TYR A 126 4.17 -12.16 -8.36
C TYR A 126 5.38 -13.10 -8.34
N TYR A 127 6.26 -12.97 -7.35
CA TYR A 127 7.43 -13.87 -7.23
C TYR A 127 7.03 -15.31 -6.94
N ASP A 128 5.88 -15.51 -6.29
CA ASP A 128 5.36 -16.85 -6.03
C ASP A 128 4.80 -17.54 -7.28
N LYS A 129 4.26 -16.78 -8.24
CA LYS A 129 3.67 -17.33 -9.47
C LYS A 129 4.61 -17.46 -10.66
N VAL A 130 5.67 -16.66 -10.69
CA VAL A 130 6.57 -16.55 -11.85
C VAL A 130 7.82 -17.40 -11.68
N ASP A 131 8.23 -17.72 -10.45
CA ASP A 131 9.33 -18.64 -10.12
C ASP A 131 8.82 -20.08 -9.88
#